data_AF-A0A2W4JUR9-F1
#
_entry.id   AF-A0A2W4JUR9-F1
#
_cell.length_a   1.000
_cell.length_b   1.000
_cell.length_c   1.000
_cell.angle_alpha   90.00
_cell.angle_beta   90.00
_cell.angle_gamma   90.00
#
_symmetry.space_group_name_H-M   'P 1'
#
loop_
_entity.id
_entity.type
_entity.pdbx_description
1 polymer ?
#
loop_
_entity_poly.entity_id
_entity_poly.type
_entity_poly.pdbx_seq_one_letter_code
_entity_poly.pdbx_strand_id
1 'polypeptide(L)'
;GGIKMNKKIVAFAAFLVLLVGVGYAVTDAETLKKQKFNPISSYHEIAKSKSNLIEYKNKVEEKLKELNNEASSEKEVFVTLTFTKPLNEGELANLVSKYNIKVDQIKGRAIEKGTGLKATFGLKPVEGQLIDKIALENILSQNEAVFKGFIEAVVVIKNKDLQELKNEKLVYLADPSADEHFVSNPKHDSMPGVYWELEKYNLVAN
;
A
#
# COMPACT_ATOMS: atom_id res chain seq x y z
N GLY A 1 67.84 38.11 -14.56
CA GLY A 1 67.87 37.36 -13.29
C GLY A 1 66.72 36.39 -13.28
N GLY A 2 66.99 35.10 -13.47
CA GLY A 2 65.97 34.05 -13.50
C GLY A 2 65.67 33.56 -12.09
N ILE A 3 64.41 33.61 -11.68
CA ILE A 3 63.96 33.05 -10.41
C ILE A 3 63.98 31.53 -10.53
N LYS A 4 64.96 30.89 -9.88
CA LYS A 4 64.99 29.44 -9.67
C LYS A 4 63.85 29.07 -8.73
N MET A 5 62.75 28.59 -9.30
CA MET A 5 61.62 28.07 -8.53
C MET A 5 62.00 26.71 -7.93
N ASN A 6 61.89 26.61 -6.61
CA ASN A 6 62.32 25.47 -5.80
C ASN A 6 61.39 24.28 -6.04
N LYS A 7 61.93 23.16 -6.56
CA LYS A 7 61.19 21.94 -6.93
C LYS A 7 60.42 21.28 -5.76
N LYS A 8 60.61 21.74 -4.52
CA LYS A 8 59.87 21.28 -3.34
C LYS A 8 58.49 21.92 -3.16
N ILE A 9 58.18 23.02 -3.87
CA ILE A 9 56.88 23.72 -3.74
C ILE A 9 55.84 23.17 -4.73
N VAL A 10 56.26 22.52 -5.82
CA VAL A 10 55.34 21.94 -6.82
C VAL A 10 54.71 20.63 -6.31
N ALA A 11 55.32 19.94 -5.36
CA ALA A 11 54.78 18.69 -4.80
C ALA A 11 53.65 18.90 -3.78
N PHE A 12 53.50 20.11 -3.22
CA PHE A 12 52.46 20.38 -2.22
C PHE A 12 51.12 20.81 -2.83
N ALA A 13 51.12 21.31 -4.08
CA ALA A 13 49.91 21.64 -4.81
C ALA A 13 49.24 20.42 -5.47
N ALA A 14 49.98 19.33 -5.69
CA ALA A 14 49.43 18.10 -6.27
C ALA A 14 48.71 17.20 -5.24
N PHE A 15 48.97 17.38 -3.94
CA PHE A 15 48.31 16.62 -2.88
C PHE A 15 47.01 17.26 -2.38
N LEU A 16 46.81 18.56 -2.66
CA LEU A 16 45.59 19.29 -2.29
C LEU A 16 44.48 19.24 -3.35
N VAL A 17 44.77 18.74 -4.56
CA VAL A 17 43.77 18.50 -5.61
C VAL A 17 43.15 17.08 -5.51
N LEU A 18 43.67 16.21 -4.64
CA LEU A 18 43.13 14.87 -4.39
C LEU A 18 42.03 14.80 -3.31
N LEU A 19 41.70 15.93 -2.65
CA LEU A 19 40.62 16.01 -1.66
C LEU A 19 39.33 16.67 -2.17
N VAL A 20 39.26 17.05 -3.45
CA VAL A 20 38.04 17.66 -4.05
C VAL A 20 37.30 16.69 -4.99
N GLY A 21 37.77 15.44 -5.10
CA GLY A 21 37.26 14.46 -6.07
C GLY A 21 36.57 13.21 -5.51
N VAL A 22 36.20 13.18 -4.23
CA VAL A 22 35.44 12.06 -3.63
C VAL A 22 34.28 12.64 -2.83
N GLY A 23 33.20 12.98 -3.52
CA GLY A 23 32.01 13.52 -2.85
C GLY A 23 30.73 13.61 -3.69
N TYR A 24 30.74 13.12 -4.93
CA TYR A 24 29.56 13.08 -5.81
C TYR A 24 29.44 11.75 -6.55
N ALA A 25 29.62 10.65 -5.82
CA ALA A 25 29.23 9.32 -6.27
C ALA A 25 28.63 8.54 -5.10
N VAL A 26 27.66 9.15 -4.41
CA VAL A 26 26.70 8.43 -3.55
C VAL A 26 25.31 8.79 -4.06
N THR A 27 25.05 8.43 -5.31
CA THR A 27 23.71 8.35 -5.88
C THR A 27 23.70 7.01 -6.61
N ASP A 28 22.86 6.09 -6.13
CA ASP A 28 22.58 4.71 -6.61
C ASP A 28 23.11 3.52 -5.78
N ALA A 29 23.81 3.73 -4.67
CA ALA A 29 24.06 2.64 -3.71
C ALA A 29 22.92 2.47 -2.68
N GLU A 30 22.12 3.52 -2.43
CA GLU A 30 20.98 3.48 -1.49
C GLU A 30 19.73 2.79 -2.03
N THR A 31 19.71 2.43 -3.32
CA THR A 31 18.99 1.25 -3.78
C THR A 31 19.68 -0.03 -3.29
N LEU A 32 19.88 -0.12 -1.96
CA LEU A 32 19.89 -1.37 -1.23
C LEU A 32 18.75 -2.20 -1.81
N LYS A 33 19.09 -3.34 -2.43
CA LYS A 33 18.14 -4.23 -3.12
C LYS A 33 16.88 -4.39 -2.27
N LYS A 34 15.84 -3.61 -2.54
CA LYS A 34 14.58 -3.70 -1.80
C LYS A 34 14.14 -5.15 -1.87
N GLN A 35 13.79 -5.72 -0.72
CA GLN A 35 13.36 -7.09 -0.67
C GLN A 35 12.23 -7.27 -1.67
N LYS A 36 12.31 -8.33 -2.48
CA LYS A 36 11.24 -8.66 -3.42
C LYS A 36 9.98 -8.94 -2.61
N PHE A 37 8.89 -8.27 -2.98
CA PHE A 37 7.62 -8.46 -2.31
C PHE A 37 7.12 -9.90 -2.49
N ASN A 38 6.62 -10.49 -1.41
CA ASN A 38 6.02 -11.82 -1.40
C ASN A 38 4.74 -11.80 -0.52
N PRO A 39 3.56 -11.71 -1.14
CA PRO A 39 2.30 -11.55 -0.40
C PRO A 39 1.95 -12.76 0.46
N ILE A 40 2.40 -13.97 0.09
CA ILE A 40 2.07 -15.22 0.80
C ILE A 40 2.76 -15.25 2.17
N SER A 41 4.05 -14.90 2.23
CA SER A 41 4.77 -14.84 3.50
C SER A 41 4.18 -13.79 4.44
N SER A 42 3.81 -12.63 3.88
CA SER A 42 3.20 -11.54 4.66
C SER A 42 1.84 -11.97 5.25
N TYR A 43 1.00 -12.70 4.51
CA TYR A 43 -0.29 -13.17 5.00
C TYR A 43 -0.20 -14.09 6.23
N HIS A 44 0.74 -15.03 6.22
CA HIS A 44 0.88 -16.01 7.30
C HIS A 44 1.29 -15.39 8.65
N GLU A 45 1.87 -14.19 8.65
CA GLU A 45 2.28 -13.49 9.86
C GLU A 45 1.14 -12.68 10.51
N ILE A 46 0.13 -12.27 9.74
CA ILE A 46 -0.86 -11.25 10.15
C ILE A 46 -1.97 -11.82 11.07
N ALA A 47 -2.39 -13.07 10.84
CA ALA A 47 -3.76 -13.48 11.19
C ALA A 47 -3.88 -14.62 12.23
N LYS A 48 -2.80 -14.95 12.97
CA LYS A 48 -2.81 -16.12 13.88
C LYS A 48 -3.65 -15.90 15.15
N SER A 49 -3.76 -14.67 15.63
CA SER A 49 -4.52 -14.32 16.83
C SER A 49 -5.00 -12.86 16.79
N LYS A 50 -5.89 -12.49 17.72
CA LYS A 50 -6.33 -11.11 17.91
C LYS A 50 -5.17 -10.17 18.25
N SER A 51 -4.18 -10.61 19.03
CA SER A 51 -3.01 -9.78 19.35
C SER A 51 -2.12 -9.57 18.13
N ASN A 52 -1.92 -10.61 17.29
CA ASN A 52 -1.16 -10.47 16.04
C ASN A 52 -1.79 -9.46 15.08
N LEU A 53 -3.13 -9.39 15.02
CA LEU A 53 -3.83 -8.39 14.20
C LEU A 53 -3.60 -6.96 14.70
N ILE A 54 -3.55 -6.75 16.02
CA ILE A 54 -3.25 -5.45 16.63
C ILE A 54 -1.78 -5.08 16.40
N GLU A 55 -0.85 -6.02 16.61
CA GLU A 55 0.57 -5.85 16.31
C GLU A 55 0.77 -5.49 14.84
N TYR A 56 0.05 -6.16 13.93
CA TYR A 56 0.10 -5.86 12.51
C TYR A 56 -0.38 -4.45 12.19
N LYS A 57 -1.52 -4.03 12.75
CA LYS A 57 -2.02 -2.67 12.60
C LYS A 57 -0.98 -1.63 13.06
N ASN A 58 -0.30 -1.88 14.19
CA ASN A 58 0.75 -0.98 14.68
C ASN A 58 1.94 -0.89 13.71
N LYS A 59 2.39 -2.01 13.13
CA LYS A 59 3.44 -2.02 12.10
C LYS A 59 3.05 -1.21 10.86
N VAL A 60 1.78 -1.30 10.44
CA VAL A 60 1.27 -0.50 9.32
C VAL A 60 1.24 0.99 9.68
N GLU A 61 0.83 1.35 10.90
CA GLU A 61 0.90 2.76 11.35
C GLU A 61 2.33 3.30 11.40
N GLU A 62 3.31 2.48 11.77
CA GLU A 62 4.73 2.85 11.69
C GLU A 62 5.17 3.11 10.25
N LYS A 63 4.79 2.24 9.31
CA LYS A 63 5.05 2.45 7.87
C LYS A 63 4.38 3.72 7.33
N LEU A 64 3.14 4.01 7.74
CA LEU A 64 2.45 5.24 7.32
C LEU A 64 3.17 6.49 7.84
N LYS A 65 3.75 6.45 9.04
CA LYS A 65 4.59 7.53 9.58
C LYS A 65 5.91 7.66 8.83
N GLU A 66 6.60 6.55 8.56
CA GLU A 66 7.83 6.51 7.75
C GLU A 66 7.58 7.15 6.38
N LEU A 67 6.54 6.70 5.67
CA LEU A 67 6.12 7.24 4.38
C LEU A 67 5.79 8.74 4.45
N ASN A 68 5.12 9.21 5.50
CA ASN A 68 4.81 10.62 5.67
C ASN A 68 6.06 11.49 5.85
N ASN A 69 7.10 10.94 6.49
CA ASN A 69 8.34 11.66 6.77
C ASN A 69 9.30 11.63 5.57
N GLU A 70 9.29 10.56 4.78
CA GLU A 70 10.29 10.32 3.73
C GLU A 70 9.80 10.65 2.32
N ALA A 71 8.51 10.49 2.04
CA ALA A 71 7.95 10.72 0.71
C ALA A 71 7.27 12.09 0.57
N SER A 72 7.36 12.66 -0.63
CA SER A 72 6.59 13.85 -1.01
C SER A 72 5.08 13.66 -0.75
N SER A 73 4.41 14.73 -0.33
CA SER A 73 2.95 14.77 -0.14
C SER A 73 2.17 14.43 -1.41
N GLU A 74 2.75 14.71 -2.59
CA GLU A 74 2.15 14.45 -3.90
C GLU A 74 2.54 13.08 -4.48
N LYS A 75 3.40 12.30 -3.79
CA LYS A 75 3.73 10.94 -4.23
C LYS A 75 2.47 10.09 -4.26
N GLU A 76 2.26 9.39 -5.36
CA GLU A 76 1.25 8.33 -5.46
C GLU A 76 1.76 7.06 -4.77
N VAL A 77 0.90 6.45 -3.96
CA VAL A 77 1.21 5.33 -3.08
C VAL A 77 0.22 4.21 -3.36
N PHE A 78 0.74 3.01 -3.55
CA PHE A 78 -0.05 1.78 -3.70
C PHE A 78 -0.43 1.21 -2.33
N VAL A 79 -1.74 1.09 -2.08
CA VAL A 79 -2.29 0.81 -0.75
C VAL A 79 -3.39 -0.24 -0.85
N THR A 80 -3.42 -1.16 0.11
CA THR A 80 -4.59 -2.03 0.36
C THR A 80 -5.41 -1.46 1.51
N LEU A 81 -6.66 -1.11 1.24
CA LEU A 81 -7.64 -0.68 2.24
C LEU A 81 -8.42 -1.89 2.75
N THR A 82 -8.50 -2.04 4.07
CA THR A 82 -9.46 -2.94 4.74
C THR A 82 -10.54 -2.08 5.41
N PHE A 83 -11.80 -2.36 5.13
CA PHE A 83 -12.92 -1.59 5.70
C PHE A 83 -13.35 -2.11 7.08
N THR A 84 -13.89 -1.22 7.92
CA THR A 84 -14.38 -1.59 9.26
C THR A 84 -15.65 -2.43 9.23
N LYS A 85 -16.43 -2.32 8.15
CA LYS A 85 -17.64 -3.11 7.86
C LYS A 85 -17.78 -3.27 6.35
N PRO A 86 -18.65 -4.16 5.85
CA PRO A 86 -18.95 -4.22 4.44
C PRO A 86 -19.59 -2.90 4.00
N LEU A 87 -18.98 -2.23 3.03
CA LEU A 87 -19.49 -0.99 2.47
C LEU A 87 -20.50 -1.28 1.37
N ASN A 88 -21.55 -0.48 1.31
CA ASN A 88 -22.40 -0.43 0.11
C ASN A 88 -21.73 0.40 -1.01
N GLU A 89 -22.31 0.38 -2.21
CA GLU A 89 -21.80 1.11 -3.38
C GLU A 89 -21.66 2.62 -3.12
N GLY A 90 -22.64 3.23 -2.44
CA GLY A 90 -22.63 4.66 -2.13
C GLY A 90 -21.53 5.04 -1.13
N GLU A 91 -21.36 4.25 -0.07
CA GLU A 91 -20.28 4.44 0.91
C GLU A 91 -18.90 4.35 0.25
N LEU A 92 -18.70 3.37 -0.61
CA LEU A 92 -17.45 3.20 -1.34
C LEU A 92 -17.21 4.34 -2.34
N ALA A 93 -18.23 4.72 -3.12
CA ALA A 93 -18.13 5.84 -4.06
C ALA A 93 -17.84 7.18 -3.36
N ASN A 94 -18.45 7.41 -2.20
CA ASN A 94 -18.19 8.61 -1.39
C ASN A 94 -16.74 8.63 -0.89
N LEU A 95 -16.21 7.49 -0.42
CA LEU A 95 -14.82 7.40 0.02
C LEU A 95 -13.84 7.65 -1.13
N VAL A 96 -14.08 7.02 -2.30
CA VAL A 96 -13.24 7.16 -3.49
C VAL A 96 -13.22 8.60 -4.00
N SER A 97 -14.38 9.25 -4.10
CA SER A 97 -14.48 10.64 -4.55
C SER A 97 -13.88 11.62 -3.56
N LYS A 98 -14.13 11.46 -2.26
CA LYS A 98 -13.61 12.34 -1.20
C LYS A 98 -12.09 12.46 -1.21
N TYR A 99 -11.40 11.35 -1.47
CA TYR A 99 -9.94 11.27 -1.42
C TYR A 99 -9.27 11.14 -2.80
N ASN A 100 -10.03 11.36 -3.88
CA ASN A 100 -9.55 11.25 -5.27
C ASN A 100 -8.76 9.96 -5.53
N ILE A 101 -9.31 8.84 -5.07
CA ILE A 101 -8.65 7.54 -5.08
C ILE A 101 -8.68 6.95 -6.49
N LYS A 102 -7.53 6.49 -7.00
CA LYS A 102 -7.47 5.65 -8.19
C LYS A 102 -7.63 4.20 -7.75
N VAL A 103 -8.74 3.56 -8.10
CA VAL A 103 -9.02 2.18 -7.69
C VAL A 103 -8.47 1.21 -8.73
N ASP A 104 -7.66 0.24 -8.31
CA ASP A 104 -7.16 -0.85 -9.16
C ASP A 104 -8.08 -2.08 -9.06
N GLN A 105 -8.44 -2.45 -7.83
CA GLN A 105 -9.30 -3.60 -7.55
C GLN A 105 -10.18 -3.34 -6.33
N ILE A 106 -11.38 -3.90 -6.35
CA ILE A 106 -12.31 -3.91 -5.22
C ILE A 106 -12.61 -5.36 -4.87
N LYS A 107 -12.66 -5.70 -3.59
CA LYS A 107 -13.06 -7.02 -3.15
C LYS A 107 -14.40 -6.96 -2.42
N GLY A 108 -15.33 -7.76 -2.90
CA GLY A 108 -16.65 -7.92 -2.34
C GLY A 108 -16.79 -9.19 -1.52
N ARG A 109 -17.72 -9.16 -0.57
CA ARG A 109 -18.14 -10.32 0.22
C ARG A 109 -19.49 -10.80 -0.27
N ALA A 110 -19.63 -12.12 -0.41
CA ALA A 110 -20.93 -12.77 -0.63
C ALA A 110 -21.11 -13.98 0.30
N ILE A 111 -22.37 -14.40 0.46
CA ILE A 111 -22.74 -15.63 1.16
C ILE A 111 -23.58 -16.48 0.21
N GLU A 112 -23.12 -17.70 -0.08
CA GLU A 112 -23.85 -18.68 -0.89
C GLU A 112 -25.11 -19.15 -0.16
N LYS A 113 -26.27 -19.16 -0.83
CA LYS A 113 -27.57 -19.38 -0.17
C LYS A 113 -27.77 -20.79 0.37
N GLY A 114 -27.23 -21.81 -0.29
CA GLY A 114 -27.49 -23.21 0.04
C GLY A 114 -26.72 -23.70 1.26
N THR A 115 -25.44 -23.33 1.35
CA THR A 115 -24.49 -23.80 2.35
C THR A 115 -24.16 -22.74 3.40
N GLY A 116 -24.44 -21.47 3.12
CA GLY A 116 -23.99 -20.35 3.95
C GLY A 116 -22.48 -20.08 3.85
N LEU A 117 -21.79 -20.68 2.88
CA LEU A 117 -20.37 -20.46 2.66
C LEU A 117 -20.08 -18.99 2.35
N LYS A 118 -19.05 -18.48 3.01
CA LYS A 118 -18.58 -17.11 2.88
C LYS A 118 -17.54 -17.04 1.76
N ALA A 119 -17.73 -16.13 0.83
CA ALA A 119 -16.83 -15.95 -0.32
C ALA A 119 -16.35 -14.51 -0.43
N THR A 120 -15.12 -14.37 -0.95
CA THR A 120 -14.58 -13.10 -1.45
C THR A 120 -14.44 -13.19 -2.96
N PHE A 121 -14.84 -12.15 -3.66
CA PHE A 121 -14.62 -12.00 -5.11
C PHE A 121 -13.95 -10.66 -5.39
N GLY A 122 -13.22 -10.59 -6.50
CA GLY A 122 -12.59 -9.36 -6.98
C GLY A 122 -13.34 -8.76 -8.16
N LEU A 123 -13.46 -7.45 -8.18
CA LEU A 123 -13.91 -6.65 -9.32
C LEU A 123 -12.85 -5.62 -9.66
N LYS A 124 -12.74 -5.26 -10.94
CA LYS A 124 -11.98 -4.11 -11.39
C LYS A 124 -12.95 -3.03 -11.85
N PRO A 125 -12.64 -1.73 -11.62
CA PRO A 125 -13.39 -0.66 -12.25
C PRO A 125 -13.37 -0.79 -13.78
N VAL A 126 -14.42 -0.32 -14.43
CA VAL A 126 -14.53 -0.23 -15.88
C VAL A 126 -14.69 1.24 -16.27
N GLU A 127 -14.58 1.56 -17.56
CA GLU A 127 -14.61 2.95 -18.03
C GLU A 127 -15.88 3.68 -17.54
N GLY A 128 -15.67 4.76 -16.78
CA GLY A 128 -16.75 5.58 -16.22
C GLY A 128 -17.51 4.97 -15.03
N GLN A 129 -17.14 3.77 -14.55
CA GLN A 129 -17.86 3.09 -13.47
C GLN A 129 -16.90 2.45 -12.46
N LEU A 130 -17.10 2.81 -11.18
CA LEU A 130 -16.34 2.22 -10.08
C LEU A 130 -16.60 0.72 -9.92
N ILE A 131 -17.86 0.30 -10.15
CA ILE A 131 -18.30 -1.09 -10.02
C ILE A 131 -18.80 -1.59 -11.38
N ASP A 132 -18.20 -2.66 -11.89
CA ASP A 132 -18.77 -3.45 -12.99
C ASP A 132 -19.98 -4.24 -12.47
N LYS A 133 -21.17 -3.67 -12.65
CA LYS A 133 -22.43 -4.28 -12.17
C LYS A 133 -22.75 -5.58 -12.89
N ILE A 134 -22.38 -5.70 -14.16
CA ILE A 134 -22.62 -6.91 -14.96
C ILE A 134 -21.75 -8.05 -14.42
N ALA A 135 -20.46 -7.80 -14.19
CA ALA A 135 -19.57 -8.79 -13.58
C ALA A 135 -20.03 -9.19 -12.17
N LEU A 136 -20.46 -8.22 -11.35
CA LEU A 136 -21.02 -8.49 -10.02
C LEU A 136 -22.25 -9.41 -10.09
N GLU A 137 -23.23 -9.07 -10.93
CA GLU A 137 -24.45 -9.87 -11.10
C GLU A 137 -24.16 -11.28 -11.60
N ASN A 138 -23.22 -11.42 -12.53
CA ASN A 138 -22.78 -12.73 -13.05
C ASN A 138 -22.15 -13.58 -11.94
N ILE A 139 -21.24 -13.01 -11.15
CA ILE A 139 -20.60 -13.73 -10.04
C ILE A 139 -21.65 -14.20 -9.02
N LEU A 140 -22.59 -13.32 -8.65
CA LEU A 140 -23.60 -13.65 -7.65
C LEU A 140 -24.59 -14.70 -8.14
N SER A 141 -25.04 -14.60 -9.39
CA SER A 141 -26.02 -15.53 -9.98
C SER A 141 -25.44 -16.93 -10.19
N GLN A 142 -24.20 -17.03 -10.73
CA GLN A 142 -23.53 -18.32 -10.96
C GLN A 142 -23.26 -19.11 -9.69
N ASN A 143 -23.16 -18.42 -8.54
CA ASN A 143 -22.84 -19.01 -7.25
C ASN A 143 -24.05 -19.01 -6.29
N GLU A 144 -25.25 -18.69 -6.78
CA GLU A 144 -26.46 -18.54 -5.95
C GLU A 144 -26.22 -17.73 -4.67
N ALA A 145 -25.45 -16.66 -4.75
CA ALA A 145 -24.91 -15.94 -3.61
C ALA A 145 -25.61 -14.60 -3.35
N VAL A 146 -25.60 -14.17 -2.09
CA VAL A 146 -26.12 -12.87 -1.66
C VAL A 146 -24.95 -11.95 -1.37
N PHE A 147 -24.87 -10.83 -2.09
CA PHE A 147 -23.89 -9.78 -1.83
C PHE A 147 -24.08 -9.18 -0.45
N LYS A 148 -22.98 -8.98 0.28
CA LYS A 148 -22.97 -8.40 1.62
C LYS A 148 -22.25 -7.06 1.72
N GLY A 149 -21.60 -6.60 0.65
CA GLY A 149 -20.85 -5.35 0.63
C GLY A 149 -19.38 -5.53 0.24
N PHE A 150 -18.71 -4.41 0.01
CA PHE A 150 -17.28 -4.34 -0.29
C PHE A 150 -16.48 -4.33 1.00
N ILE A 151 -15.42 -5.14 1.06
CA ILE A 151 -14.64 -5.37 2.29
C ILE A 151 -13.20 -4.87 2.19
N GLU A 152 -12.67 -4.76 0.97
CA GLU A 152 -11.32 -4.28 0.71
C GLU A 152 -11.28 -3.53 -0.63
N ALA A 153 -10.29 -2.65 -0.79
CA ALA A 153 -9.93 -2.04 -2.07
C ALA A 153 -8.42 -1.93 -2.20
N VAL A 154 -7.90 -2.23 -3.39
CA VAL A 154 -6.51 -1.97 -3.77
C VAL A 154 -6.50 -0.70 -4.60
N VAL A 155 -5.70 0.27 -4.17
CA VAL A 155 -5.80 1.64 -4.64
C VAL A 155 -4.44 2.30 -4.81
N VAL A 156 -4.41 3.34 -5.63
CA VAL A 156 -3.34 4.31 -5.70
C VAL A 156 -3.90 5.66 -5.21
N ILE A 157 -3.22 6.27 -4.24
CA ILE A 157 -3.65 7.50 -3.59
C ILE A 157 -2.44 8.39 -3.30
N LYS A 158 -2.61 9.72 -3.30
CA LYS A 158 -1.52 10.62 -2.91
C LYS A 158 -1.23 10.49 -1.42
N ASN A 159 0.05 10.60 -1.04
CA ASN A 159 0.48 10.46 0.35
C ASN A 159 -0.29 11.40 1.30
N LYS A 160 -0.51 12.66 0.92
CA LYS A 160 -1.31 13.60 1.74
C LYS A 160 -2.73 13.10 2.02
N ASP A 161 -3.40 12.56 1.01
CA ASP A 161 -4.78 12.10 1.11
C ASP A 161 -4.84 10.78 1.89
N LEU A 162 -3.79 9.95 1.78
CA LEU A 162 -3.62 8.73 2.59
C LEU A 162 -3.51 9.03 4.09
N GLN A 163 -2.78 10.09 4.48
CA GLN A 163 -2.63 10.48 5.89
C GLN A 163 -3.95 10.92 6.52
N GLU A 164 -4.85 11.50 5.72
CA GLU A 164 -6.22 11.82 6.15
C GLU A 164 -7.11 10.56 6.16
N LEU A 165 -7.07 9.78 5.08
CA LEU A 165 -7.90 8.59 4.88
C LEU A 165 -7.68 7.53 5.95
N LYS A 166 -6.46 7.35 6.47
CA LYS A 166 -6.20 6.33 7.51
C LYS A 166 -6.98 6.57 8.81
N ASN A 167 -7.50 7.79 9.02
CA ASN A 167 -8.30 8.15 10.17
C ASN A 167 -9.82 8.07 9.90
N GLU A 168 -10.23 7.66 8.69
CA GLU A 168 -11.63 7.50 8.35
C GLU A 168 -12.29 6.37 9.13
N LYS A 169 -13.51 6.61 9.61
CA LYS A 169 -14.25 5.60 10.41
C LYS A 169 -14.57 4.33 9.61
N LEU A 170 -14.66 4.46 8.29
CA LEU A 170 -14.93 3.34 7.39
C LEU A 170 -13.67 2.52 7.07
N VAL A 171 -12.48 3.03 7.38
CA VAL A 171 -11.19 2.40 7.06
C VAL A 171 -10.60 1.83 8.36
N TYR A 172 -10.47 0.51 8.44
CA TYR A 172 -9.81 -0.12 9.57
C TYR A 172 -8.29 -0.03 9.47
N LEU A 173 -7.78 -0.23 8.25
CA LEU A 173 -6.36 -0.29 7.91
C LEU A 173 -6.15 0.22 6.48
N ALA A 174 -5.15 1.08 6.29
CA ALA A 174 -4.66 1.50 4.99
C ALA A 174 -3.20 1.07 4.87
N ASP A 175 -2.95 -0.04 4.19
CA ASP A 175 -1.66 -0.74 4.23
C ASP A 175 -0.80 -0.45 3.00
N PRO A 176 0.28 0.35 3.12
CA PRO A 176 1.17 0.67 2.03
C PRO A 176 2.33 -0.33 1.90
N SER A 177 2.32 -1.46 2.62
CA SER A 177 3.50 -2.36 2.71
C SER A 177 3.96 -2.94 1.37
N ALA A 178 3.06 -2.98 0.38
CA ALA A 178 3.35 -3.42 -0.99
C ALA A 178 3.82 -2.28 -1.92
N ASP A 179 3.86 -1.03 -1.45
CA ASP A 179 4.32 0.13 -2.23
C ASP A 179 5.81 0.03 -2.55
N GLU A 180 6.19 0.51 -3.73
CA GLU A 180 7.58 0.52 -4.18
C GLU A 180 8.50 1.38 -3.31
N HIS A 181 7.96 2.23 -2.43
CA HIS A 181 8.72 2.89 -1.37
C HIS A 181 9.43 1.87 -0.46
N PHE A 182 8.74 0.79 -0.06
CA PHE A 182 9.24 -0.16 0.92
C PHE A 182 9.85 -1.42 0.31
N VAL A 183 9.31 -1.88 -0.82
CA VAL A 183 9.65 -3.19 -1.40
C VAL A 183 9.89 -3.08 -2.91
N SER A 184 10.47 -4.12 -3.51
CA SER A 184 10.46 -4.27 -4.97
C SER A 184 9.21 -5.06 -5.38
N ASN A 185 8.26 -4.38 -6.03
CA ASN A 185 6.97 -4.97 -6.42
C ASN A 185 6.60 -4.70 -7.90
N PRO A 186 7.42 -5.16 -8.87
CA PRO A 186 7.19 -4.86 -10.29
C PRO A 186 5.88 -5.47 -10.84
N LYS A 187 5.33 -6.46 -10.14
CA LYS A 187 4.06 -7.10 -10.51
C LYS A 187 2.83 -6.38 -9.95
N HIS A 188 3.03 -5.37 -9.11
CA HIS A 188 1.95 -4.69 -8.40
C HIS A 188 1.07 -5.67 -7.61
N ASP A 189 1.69 -6.69 -7.00
CA ASP A 189 0.97 -7.61 -6.12
C ASP A 189 0.52 -6.83 -4.87
N SER A 190 -0.73 -6.96 -4.45
CA SER A 190 -1.24 -6.22 -3.28
C SER A 190 -0.97 -6.96 -1.97
N MET A 191 -1.00 -6.23 -0.87
CA MET A 191 -1.21 -6.87 0.43
C MET A 191 -2.59 -7.54 0.45
N PRO A 192 -2.74 -8.69 1.12
CA PRO A 192 -4.05 -9.17 1.52
C PRO A 192 -4.64 -8.23 2.57
N GLY A 193 -5.94 -7.91 2.47
CA GLY A 193 -6.62 -7.25 3.57
C GLY A 193 -6.89 -8.21 4.72
N VAL A 194 -7.41 -7.67 5.82
CA VAL A 194 -7.58 -8.39 7.10
C VAL A 194 -9.03 -8.51 7.52
N TYR A 195 -9.97 -8.35 6.57
CA TYR A 195 -11.39 -8.25 6.91
C TYR A 195 -11.94 -9.52 7.58
N TRP A 196 -11.53 -10.69 7.10
CA TRP A 196 -12.01 -11.95 7.66
C TRP A 196 -11.52 -12.17 9.09
N GLU A 197 -10.33 -11.69 9.43
CA GLU A 197 -9.79 -11.68 10.77
C GLU A 197 -10.59 -10.74 11.67
N LEU A 198 -10.98 -9.56 11.17
CA LEU A 198 -11.87 -8.66 11.91
C LEU A 198 -13.18 -9.35 12.23
N GLU A 199 -13.79 -10.04 11.26
CA GLU A 199 -15.03 -10.76 11.47
C GLU A 199 -14.84 -11.91 12.47
N LYS A 200 -13.79 -12.72 12.31
CA LYS A 200 -13.45 -13.84 13.21
C LYS A 200 -13.30 -13.41 14.66
N TYR A 201 -12.74 -12.23 14.90
CA TYR A 201 -12.50 -11.70 16.25
C TYR A 201 -13.56 -10.68 16.72
N ASN A 202 -14.69 -10.55 16.02
CA ASN A 202 -15.78 -9.61 16.33
C ASN A 202 -15.30 -8.15 16.47
N LEU A 203 -14.46 -7.72 15.53
CA LEU A 203 -13.89 -6.36 15.44
C LEU A 203 -14.48 -5.54 14.29
N VAL A 204 -15.41 -6.12 13.52
CA VAL A 204 -16.18 -5.37 12.52
C VAL A 204 -17.13 -4.39 13.21
N ALA A 205 -17.29 -3.20 12.63
CA ALA A 205 -18.26 -2.22 13.10
C ALA A 205 -19.69 -2.70 12.80
N ASN A 206 -20.59 -2.49 13.76
CA ASN A 206 -22.03 -2.73 13.60
C ASN A 206 -22.72 -1.57 12.89
#